data_AF-A0A0K2URW7-F1
#
_entry.id   AF-A0A0K2URW7-F1
#
_cell.length_a   1.000
_cell.length_b   1.000
_cell.length_c   1.000
_cell.angle_alpha   90.00
_cell.angle_beta   90.00
_cell.angle_gamma   90.00
#
_symmetry.space_group_name_H-M   'P 1'
#
loop_
_entity.id
_entity.type
_entity.pdbx_description
1 polymer ?
#
loop_
_entity_poly.entity_id
_entity_poly.type
_entity_poly.pdbx_seq_one_letter_code
_entity_poly.pdbx_strand_id
1 'polypeptide(L)'
;KFQQLLEAIEGAGTVSNEDEGFERVLKDENGLFAFIHDVYNVRYQFYSNCSYSSISETFGEYSLAIAVRQGSTLSRELSEALIILRNNNFFNDLENKYWNSSWRDECTAENDSEGITLRSLGGAFICTIIGIIFSIIVLVYEMIEKRRKEKNAIYGIPIRVKECHKNEYIKSVKISPKIRY
;
A
#
# COMPACT_ATOMS: atom_id res chain seq x y z
N LYS A 1 17.28 10.96 17.44
CA LYS A 1 16.15 11.47 16.62
C LYS A 1 15.98 12.98 16.82
N PHE A 2 15.75 13.47 18.03
CA PHE A 2 15.57 14.92 18.28
C PHE A 2 16.80 15.80 18.04
N GLN A 3 18.02 15.27 18.20
CA GLN A 3 19.25 16.05 18.02
C GLN A 3 19.47 16.49 16.55
N GLN A 4 19.16 15.62 15.59
CA GLN A 4 19.22 15.94 14.15
C GLN A 4 18.16 16.97 13.75
N LEU A 5 16.97 16.88 14.36
CA LEU A 5 15.91 17.85 14.14
C LEU A 5 16.32 19.23 14.66
N LEU A 6 16.91 19.29 15.86
CA LEU A 6 17.38 20.54 16.43
C LEU A 6 18.48 21.19 15.57
N GLU A 7 19.43 20.40 15.08
CA GLU A 7 20.47 20.88 14.15
C GLU A 7 19.88 21.44 12.85
N ALA A 8 18.84 20.79 12.31
CA ALA A 8 18.12 21.29 11.14
C ALA A 8 17.38 22.62 11.42
N ILE A 9 16.79 22.76 12.61
CA ILE A 9 16.12 24.00 13.03
C ILE A 9 17.13 25.14 13.19
N GLU A 10 18.27 24.87 13.83
CA GLU A 10 19.35 25.86 13.99
C GLU A 10 19.92 26.29 12.62
N GLY A 11 20.02 25.38 11.65
CA GLY A 11 20.45 25.68 10.29
C GLY A 11 19.43 26.46 9.46
N ALA A 12 18.13 26.22 9.63
CA ALA A 12 17.05 26.89 8.88
C ALA A 12 16.68 28.27 9.44
N GLY A 13 16.96 28.50 10.73
CA GLY A 13 16.64 29.72 11.47
C GLY A 13 15.18 29.78 11.94
N THR A 14 14.96 30.48 13.05
CA THR A 14 13.62 30.71 13.62
C THR A 14 12.95 31.94 12.98
N VAL A 15 11.63 31.92 12.90
CA VAL A 15 10.81 33.08 12.47
C VAL A 15 10.42 33.95 13.67
N SER A 16 10.19 35.23 13.44
CA SER A 16 9.85 36.17 14.52
C SER A 16 8.35 36.19 14.83
N ASN A 17 7.51 35.86 13.84
CA ASN A 17 6.06 35.80 13.98
C ASN A 17 5.50 34.52 13.35
N GLU A 18 4.33 34.09 13.83
CA GLU A 18 3.65 32.88 13.37
C GLU A 18 3.21 33.02 11.91
N ASP A 19 2.63 34.18 11.55
CA ASP A 19 2.16 34.47 10.19
C ASP A 19 3.31 34.44 9.17
N GLU A 20 4.48 34.96 9.55
CA GLU A 20 5.69 34.91 8.72
C GLU A 20 6.12 33.47 8.44
N GLY A 21 6.00 32.59 9.43
CA GLY A 21 6.27 31.16 9.30
C GLY A 21 5.35 30.50 8.27
N PHE A 22 4.05 30.75 8.36
CA PHE A 22 3.07 30.21 7.40
C PHE A 22 3.27 30.76 5.99
N GLU A 23 3.51 32.07 5.84
CA GLU A 23 3.81 32.68 4.54
C GLU A 23 5.10 32.12 3.92
N ARG A 24 6.13 31.87 4.73
CA ARG A 24 7.40 31.35 4.26
C ARG A 24 7.28 29.92 3.73
N VAL A 25 6.41 29.10 4.31
CA VAL A 25 6.09 27.76 3.78
C VAL A 25 5.45 27.87 2.41
N LEU A 26 4.50 28.78 2.20
CA LEU A 26 3.85 28.96 0.90
C LEU A 26 4.77 29.54 -0.17
N LYS A 27 5.73 30.39 0.22
CA LYS A 27 6.70 31.00 -0.71
C LYS A 27 7.77 30.02 -1.17
N ASP A 28 8.02 28.94 -0.44
CA ASP A 28 9.00 27.93 -0.85
C ASP A 28 8.38 26.91 -1.83
N GLU A 29 8.42 27.24 -3.12
CA GLU A 29 7.91 26.37 -4.19
C GLU A 29 8.62 25.01 -4.27
N ASN A 30 9.81 24.87 -3.68
CA ASN A 30 10.57 23.61 -3.71
C ASN A 30 10.10 22.62 -2.64
N GLY A 31 9.26 23.03 -1.68
CA GLY A 31 8.79 22.19 -0.58
C GLY A 31 9.90 21.68 0.34
N LEU A 32 10.99 22.43 0.47
CA LEU A 32 12.16 22.06 1.28
C LEU A 32 12.09 22.64 2.70
N PHE A 33 11.25 23.65 2.90
CA PHE A 33 11.00 24.28 4.19
C PHE A 33 9.72 23.74 4.84
N ALA A 34 9.82 23.38 6.13
CA ALA A 34 8.69 22.99 6.96
C ALA A 34 8.64 23.88 8.20
N PHE A 35 7.45 24.35 8.55
CA PHE A 35 7.22 25.15 9.75
C PHE A 35 6.63 24.28 10.85
N ILE A 36 7.31 24.26 12.00
CA ILE A 36 6.87 23.53 13.19
C ILE A 36 6.26 24.55 14.16
N HIS A 37 4.99 24.35 14.48
CA HIS A 37 4.23 25.19 15.40
C HIS A 37 3.27 24.34 16.23
N ASP A 38 2.53 24.96 17.16
CA ASP A 38 1.52 24.31 17.97
C ASP A 38 0.42 23.67 17.11
N VAL A 39 -0.04 22.51 17.56
CA VAL A 39 -0.95 21.63 16.82
C VAL A 39 -2.26 22.35 16.50
N TYR A 40 -2.77 23.19 17.41
CA TYR A 40 -4.04 23.88 17.22
C TYR A 40 -3.98 24.94 16.11
N ASN A 41 -2.89 25.72 16.04
CA ASN A 41 -2.71 26.74 15.01
C ASN A 41 -2.46 26.10 13.63
N VAL A 42 -1.65 25.04 13.58
CA VAL A 42 -1.44 24.27 12.36
C VAL A 42 -2.74 23.62 11.88
N ARG A 43 -3.51 22.98 12.76
CA ARG A 43 -4.82 22.39 12.41
C ARG A 43 -5.79 23.47 11.90
N TYR A 44 -5.85 24.62 12.55
CA TYR A 44 -6.70 25.73 12.10
C TYR A 44 -6.35 26.20 10.68
N GLN A 45 -5.06 26.40 10.38
CA GLN A 45 -4.63 26.81 9.04
C GLN A 45 -4.82 25.70 7.99
N PHE A 46 -4.58 24.45 8.38
CA PHE A 46 -4.83 23.28 7.54
C PHE A 46 -6.32 23.16 7.18
N TYR A 47 -7.24 23.30 8.12
CA TYR A 47 -8.68 23.16 7.84
C TYR A 47 -9.31 24.39 7.17
N SER A 48 -8.70 25.58 7.28
CA SER A 48 -9.21 26.81 6.66
C SER A 48 -8.70 27.03 5.23
N ASN A 49 -7.49 26.57 4.90
CA ASN A 49 -6.86 26.81 3.60
C ASN A 49 -6.34 25.51 2.97
N CYS A 50 -6.73 25.22 1.73
CA CYS A 50 -6.30 24.01 1.02
C CYS A 50 -4.82 24.02 0.59
N SER A 51 -4.15 25.18 0.64
CA SER A 51 -2.75 25.32 0.23
C SER A 51 -1.75 24.74 1.22
N TYR A 52 -2.18 24.43 2.45
CA TYR A 52 -1.32 23.83 3.46
C TYR A 52 -1.53 22.32 3.54
N SER A 53 -0.41 21.60 3.54
CA SER A 53 -0.33 20.19 3.91
C SER A 53 0.24 20.08 5.31
N SER A 54 -0.40 19.28 6.18
CA SER A 54 0.14 18.94 7.49
C SER A 54 0.64 17.50 7.48
N ILE A 55 1.73 17.25 8.19
CA ILE A 55 2.22 15.90 8.46
C ILE A 55 1.50 15.40 9.71
N SER A 56 0.98 14.17 9.66
CA SER A 56 0.11 13.61 10.69
C SER A 56 0.82 13.17 11.98
N GLU A 57 2.16 13.19 12.02
CA GLU A 57 2.93 12.77 13.18
C GLU A 57 3.26 13.96 14.10
N THR A 58 2.64 13.99 15.28
CA THR A 58 2.89 15.00 16.31
C THR A 58 4.16 14.65 17.10
N PHE A 59 5.11 15.58 17.18
CA PHE A 59 6.42 15.38 17.84
C PHE A 59 6.36 15.32 19.38
N GLY A 60 5.21 15.62 19.98
CA GLY A 60 4.95 15.50 21.41
C GLY A 60 3.53 15.92 21.76
N GLU A 61 2.89 15.18 22.67
CA GLU A 61 1.56 15.49 23.16
C GLU A 61 1.67 16.22 24.50
N TYR A 62 1.14 17.44 24.56
CA TYR A 62 1.07 18.23 25.79
C TYR A 62 -0.40 18.34 26.22
N SER A 63 -0.66 18.14 27.51
CA SER A 63 -2.01 18.32 28.05
C SER A 63 -2.21 19.77 28.50
N LEU A 64 -3.34 20.37 28.08
CA LEU A 64 -3.75 21.69 28.56
C LEU A 64 -4.22 21.60 30.01
N ALA A 65 -3.79 22.54 30.84
CA ALA A 65 -4.16 22.63 32.24
C ALA A 65 -4.69 24.02 32.59
N ILE A 66 -5.67 24.08 33.49
CA ILE A 66 -6.19 25.34 34.04
C ILE A 66 -5.55 25.55 35.41
N ALA A 67 -4.89 26.70 35.59
CA ALA A 67 -4.25 27.05 36.84
C ALA A 67 -5.21 27.81 37.77
N VAL A 68 -5.17 27.48 39.06
CA VAL A 68 -5.94 28.15 40.12
C VAL A 68 -5.00 28.57 41.25
N ARG A 69 -5.32 29.65 41.97
CA ARG A 69 -4.53 30.11 43.13
C ARG A 69 -4.44 29.00 44.19
N GLN A 70 -3.24 28.81 44.73
CA GLN A 70 -2.97 27.85 45.80
C GLN A 70 -3.86 28.14 47.03
N GLY A 71 -4.43 27.09 47.61
CA GLY A 71 -5.32 27.18 48.78
C GLY A 71 -6.78 27.53 48.46
N SER A 72 -7.15 27.73 47.19
CA SER A 72 -8.54 27.97 46.80
C SER A 72 -9.35 26.67 46.74
N THR A 73 -10.59 26.69 47.25
CA THR A 73 -11.55 25.57 47.15
C THR A 73 -12.00 25.32 45.70
N LEU A 74 -11.84 26.32 44.82
CA LEU A 74 -12.25 26.26 43.41
C LEU A 74 -11.54 25.16 42.61
N SER A 75 -10.31 24.80 43.00
CA SER A 75 -9.57 23.73 42.32
C SER A 75 -10.30 22.39 42.38
N ARG A 76 -10.98 22.09 43.49
CA ARG A 76 -11.73 20.84 43.67
C ARG A 76 -12.99 20.84 42.80
N GLU A 77 -13.74 21.93 42.84
CA GLU A 77 -14.98 22.09 42.07
C GLU A 77 -14.72 22.04 40.56
N LEU A 78 -13.68 22.71 40.08
CA LEU A 78 -13.30 22.68 38.67
C LEU A 78 -12.88 21.27 38.22
N SER A 79 -12.15 20.55 39.06
CA SER A 79 -11.71 19.18 38.74
C SER A 79 -12.89 18.21 38.64
N GLU A 80 -13.86 18.33 39.54
CA GLU A 80 -15.10 17.52 39.51
C GLU A 80 -15.92 17.83 38.26
N ALA A 81 -16.14 19.11 37.96
CA ALA A 81 -16.84 19.54 36.75
C ALA A 81 -16.15 19.01 35.48
N LEU A 82 -14.81 19.05 35.42
CA LEU A 82 -14.05 18.56 34.27
C LEU A 82 -14.22 17.06 34.04
N ILE A 83 -14.26 16.26 35.11
CA ILE A 83 -14.53 14.81 35.02
C ILE A 83 -15.94 14.56 34.47
N ILE A 84 -16.94 15.31 34.96
CA ILE A 84 -18.31 15.22 34.46
C ILE A 84 -18.38 15.56 32.97
N LEU A 85 -17.73 16.64 32.54
CA LEU A 85 -17.68 17.04 31.12
C LEU A 85 -17.00 15.98 30.24
N ARG A 86 -15.89 15.39 30.71
CA ARG A 86 -15.21 14.30 30.00
C ARG A 86 -16.11 13.08 29.86
N ASN A 87 -16.76 12.65 30.95
CA ASN A 87 -17.65 11.48 30.95
C ASN A 87 -18.88 11.70 30.05
N ASN A 88 -19.36 12.93 29.96
CA ASN A 88 -20.48 13.31 29.09
C ASN A 88 -20.08 13.51 27.62
N ASN A 89 -18.84 13.17 27.23
CA ASN A 89 -18.33 13.30 25.87
C ASN A 89 -18.35 14.73 25.31
N PHE A 90 -18.43 15.74 26.18
CA PHE A 90 -18.59 17.14 25.79
C PHE A 90 -17.45 17.65 24.90
N PHE A 91 -16.21 17.21 25.18
CA PHE A 91 -15.04 17.59 24.39
C PHE A 91 -15.07 17.02 22.97
N ASN A 92 -15.54 15.78 22.81
CA ASN A 92 -15.71 15.16 21.51
C ASN A 92 -16.81 15.86 20.71
N ASP A 93 -17.89 16.32 21.36
CA ASP A 93 -18.93 17.10 20.70
C ASP A 93 -18.40 18.46 20.21
N LEU A 94 -17.54 19.11 21.00
CA LEU A 94 -16.84 20.32 20.57
C LEU A 94 -15.87 20.02 19.42
N GLU A 95 -15.08 18.96 19.51
CA GLU A 95 -14.15 18.57 18.44
C GLU A 95 -14.91 18.34 17.13
N ASN A 96 -16.01 17.59 17.19
CA ASN A 96 -16.88 17.36 16.03
C ASN A 96 -17.50 18.66 15.51
N LYS A 97 -17.98 19.53 16.40
CA LYS A 97 -18.59 20.79 15.98
C LYS A 97 -17.62 21.69 15.22
N TYR A 98 -16.39 21.83 15.72
CA TYR A 98 -15.41 22.76 15.15
C TYR A 98 -14.57 22.16 14.03
N TRP A 99 -14.32 20.85 14.03
CA TRP A 99 -13.42 20.22 13.05
C TRP A 99 -14.12 19.34 12.00
N ASN A 100 -15.33 18.82 12.27
CA ASN A 100 -16.06 17.96 11.32
C ASN A 100 -16.88 18.76 10.28
N SER A 101 -17.04 20.07 10.45
CA SER A 101 -17.76 20.95 9.51
C SER A 101 -16.86 22.00 8.88
N SER A 102 -15.55 21.73 8.85
CA SER A 102 -14.59 22.68 8.33
C SER A 102 -14.66 22.82 6.81
N TRP A 103 -14.23 23.97 6.30
CA TRP A 103 -14.18 24.31 4.87
C TRP A 103 -13.34 23.36 4.02
N ARG A 104 -12.62 22.41 4.63
CA ARG A 104 -11.81 21.41 3.94
C ARG A 104 -12.62 20.37 3.17
N ASP A 105 -13.90 20.16 3.49
CA ASP A 105 -14.77 19.28 2.69
C ASP A 105 -14.95 19.78 1.24
N GLU A 106 -14.76 21.07 1.00
CA GLU A 106 -14.79 21.71 -0.33
C GLU A 106 -13.43 21.63 -1.06
N CYS A 107 -12.33 21.42 -0.33
CA CYS A 107 -11.05 21.13 -0.95
C CYS A 107 -11.20 19.76 -1.62
N THR A 108 -11.34 19.72 -2.94
CA THR A 108 -11.27 18.48 -3.71
C THR A 108 -10.01 17.75 -3.28
N ALA A 109 -10.18 16.65 -2.53
CA ALA A 109 -9.10 15.78 -2.11
C ALA A 109 -8.49 15.14 -3.36
N GLU A 110 -7.66 15.90 -4.07
CA GLU A 110 -6.76 15.33 -5.06
C GLU A 110 -5.74 14.49 -4.28
N ASN A 111 -6.04 13.20 -4.19
CA ASN A 111 -5.12 12.09 -3.96
C ASN A 111 -4.55 11.82 -2.56
N ASP A 112 -4.98 12.48 -1.50
CA ASP A 112 -4.64 12.04 -0.13
C ASP A 112 -5.61 10.96 0.37
N SER A 113 -5.89 9.96 -0.47
CA SER A 113 -6.33 8.67 0.05
C SER A 113 -5.17 8.09 0.85
N GLU A 114 -5.28 8.11 2.17
CA GLU A 114 -4.49 7.33 3.16
C GLU A 114 -4.69 5.81 2.99
N GLY A 115 -4.71 5.35 1.74
CA GLY A 115 -4.74 3.97 1.33
C GLY A 115 -3.47 3.66 0.57
N ILE A 116 -2.89 2.49 0.85
CA ILE A 116 -1.80 1.86 0.09
C ILE A 116 -2.06 2.00 -1.42
N THR A 117 -1.42 2.98 -2.05
CA THR A 117 -1.60 3.23 -3.48
C THR A 117 -0.98 2.09 -4.29
N LEU A 118 -1.63 1.74 -5.41
CA LEU A 118 -1.13 0.74 -6.38
C LEU A 118 0.27 1.06 -6.90
N ARG A 119 0.74 2.30 -6.74
CA ARG A 119 2.10 2.73 -7.09
C ARG A 119 3.15 2.19 -6.11
N SER A 120 2.86 2.14 -4.81
CA SER A 120 3.77 1.60 -3.79
C SER A 120 3.78 0.06 -3.82
N LEU A 121 2.63 -0.58 -4.08
CA LEU A 121 2.52 -2.04 -4.22
C LEU A 121 2.78 -2.56 -5.64
N GLY A 122 3.09 -1.69 -6.60
CA GLY A 122 3.20 -2.02 -8.02
C GLY A 122 4.27 -3.06 -8.33
N GLY A 123 5.37 -3.06 -7.56
CA GLY A 123 6.45 -4.04 -7.70
C GLY A 123 5.98 -5.49 -7.46
N ALA A 124 5.07 -5.71 -6.49
CA ALA A 124 4.56 -7.04 -6.20
C ALA A 124 3.72 -7.61 -7.35
N PHE A 125 2.92 -6.77 -8.01
CA PHE A 125 2.14 -7.18 -9.19
C PHE A 125 3.01 -7.48 -10.40
N ILE A 126 4.08 -6.71 -10.61
CA ILE A 126 4.99 -6.94 -11.75
C ILE A 126 5.76 -8.26 -11.55
N CYS A 127 6.27 -8.51 -10.34
CA CYS A 127 6.98 -9.74 -10.01
C CYS A 127 6.14 -11.00 -10.22
N THR A 128 4.84 -10.97 -9.87
CA THR A 128 3.97 -12.14 -10.02
C THR A 128 3.67 -12.45 -11.49
N ILE A 129 3.44 -11.44 -12.32
CA ILE A 129 3.23 -11.63 -13.77
C ILE A 129 4.46 -12.26 -14.42
N ILE A 130 5.66 -11.75 -14.09
CA ILE A 130 6.92 -12.31 -14.62
C ILE A 130 7.11 -13.76 -14.14
N GLY A 131 6.82 -14.04 -12.87
CA GLY A 131 6.93 -15.39 -12.31
C GLY A 131 6.00 -16.40 -13.00
N ILE A 132 4.77 -15.98 -13.34
CA ILE A 132 3.81 -16.82 -14.07
C ILE A 132 4.32 -17.11 -15.49
N ILE A 133 4.79 -16.09 -16.20
CA ILE A 133 5.31 -16.25 -17.57
C ILE A 133 6.53 -17.18 -17.57
N PHE A 134 7.48 -16.97 -16.66
CA PHE A 134 8.68 -17.80 -16.55
C PHE A 134 8.34 -19.26 -16.24
N SER A 135 7.39 -19.49 -15.33
CA SER A 135 6.94 -20.84 -14.97
C SER A 135 6.33 -21.58 -16.17
N ILE A 136 5.51 -20.90 -16.98
CA ILE A 136 4.92 -21.48 -18.20
C ILE A 136 6.01 -21.85 -19.21
N ILE A 137 7.02 -20.99 -19.40
CA ILE A 137 8.12 -21.25 -20.34
C ILE A 137 8.92 -22.49 -19.92
N VAL A 138 9.28 -22.60 -18.64
CA VAL A 138 10.00 -23.76 -18.11
C VAL A 138 9.19 -25.04 -18.29
N LEU A 139 7.89 -24.99 -18.00
CA LEU A 139 7.00 -26.14 -18.17
C LEU A 139 6.96 -26.61 -19.64
N VAL A 140 6.81 -25.68 -20.60
CA VAL A 140 6.80 -26.00 -22.03
C VAL A 140 8.12 -26.59 -22.48
N TYR A 141 9.25 -26.06 -22.00
CA TYR A 141 10.58 -26.57 -22.30
C TYR A 141 10.74 -28.03 -21.85
N GLU A 142 10.37 -28.34 -20.60
CA GLU A 142 10.42 -29.71 -20.08
C GLU A 142 9.52 -30.67 -20.85
N MET A 143 8.31 -30.23 -21.24
CA MET A 143 7.40 -31.05 -22.03
C MET A 143 7.98 -31.43 -23.40
N ILE A 144 8.69 -30.51 -24.05
CA ILE A 144 9.33 -30.77 -25.35
C ILE A 144 10.48 -31.76 -25.19
N GLU A 145 11.36 -31.56 -24.21
CA GLU A 145 12.47 -32.47 -23.94
C GLU A 145 11.99 -33.88 -23.58
N LYS A 146 10.96 -33.99 -22.74
CA LYS A 146 10.36 -35.29 -22.40
C LYS A 146 9.78 -35.98 -23.64
N ARG A 147 9.02 -35.26 -24.47
CA ARG A 147 8.49 -35.81 -25.73
C ARG A 147 9.59 -36.18 -26.73
N ARG A 148 10.69 -35.44 -26.80
CA ARG A 148 11.86 -35.78 -27.63
C ARG A 148 12.54 -37.06 -27.15
N LYS A 149 12.74 -37.21 -25.84
CA LYS A 149 13.30 -38.42 -25.23
C LYS A 149 12.39 -39.64 -25.45
N GLU A 150 11.08 -39.50 -25.34
CA GLU A 150 10.12 -40.57 -25.64
C GLU A 150 10.14 -40.98 -27.13
N LYS A 151 10.19 -40.02 -28.06
CA LYS A 151 10.33 -40.31 -29.50
C LYS A 151 11.65 -40.99 -29.84
N ASN A 152 12.75 -40.56 -29.22
CA ASN A 152 14.07 -41.15 -29.40
C ASN A 152 14.18 -42.54 -28.75
N ALA A 153 13.49 -42.76 -27.62
CA ALA A 153 13.39 -44.08 -26.99
C ALA A 153 12.57 -45.06 -27.85
N ILE A 154 11.49 -44.60 -28.49
CA ILE A 154 10.71 -45.43 -29.43
C ILE A 154 11.49 -45.73 -30.72
N TYR A 155 12.31 -44.80 -31.22
CA TYR A 155 13.22 -45.05 -32.36
C TYR A 155 14.41 -45.97 -32.02
N GLY A 156 14.70 -46.18 -30.73
CA GLY A 156 15.77 -47.05 -30.24
C GLY A 156 15.34 -48.49 -29.89
N ILE A 157 14.06 -48.84 -30.07
CA ILE A 157 13.58 -50.22 -29.88
C ILE A 157 13.74 -50.97 -31.20
N PRO A 158 14.71 -51.90 -31.35
CA PRO A 158 14.69 -52.80 -32.49
C PRO A 158 13.41 -53.64 -32.39
N ILE A 159 12.53 -53.54 -33.39
CA ILE A 159 11.41 -54.46 -33.56
C ILE A 159 12.01 -55.85 -33.76
N ARG A 160 12.11 -56.65 -32.70
CA ARG A 160 12.50 -58.05 -32.80
C ARG A 160 11.29 -58.82 -33.33
N VAL A 161 11.08 -58.77 -34.64
CA VAL A 161 10.24 -59.73 -35.36
C VAL A 161 10.81 -61.12 -35.05
N LYS A 162 10.13 -61.88 -34.20
CA LYS A 162 10.34 -63.34 -34.15
C LYS A 162 9.75 -63.89 -35.43
N GLU A 163 10.63 -64.26 -36.34
CA GLU A 163 10.31 -64.85 -37.63
C GLU A 163 9.47 -66.12 -37.42
N CYS A 164 8.32 -66.17 -38.10
CA CYS A 164 7.37 -67.27 -38.06
C CYS A 164 8.01 -68.55 -38.62
N HIS A 165 7.87 -69.66 -37.88
CA HIS A 165 8.14 -70.99 -38.40
C HIS A 165 7.16 -71.32 -39.54
N LYS A 166 7.72 -71.57 -40.72
CA LYS A 166 7.03 -72.04 -41.92
C LYS A 166 7.16 -73.57 -42.00
N ASN A 167 6.05 -74.28 -41.85
CA ASN A 167 5.71 -75.62 -42.37
C ASN A 167 4.34 -75.98 -41.77
N GLU A 168 3.34 -76.53 -42.43
CA GLU A 168 3.19 -77.18 -43.73
C GLU A 168 1.66 -77.29 -43.96
N TYR A 169 1.22 -77.69 -45.17
CA TYR A 169 -0.16 -77.88 -45.64
C TYR A 169 -0.75 -76.79 -46.54
N ILE A 170 -0.24 -76.83 -47.78
CA ILE A 170 -1.06 -76.63 -48.97
C ILE A 170 -2.18 -77.69 -48.98
N LYS A 171 -3.44 -77.24 -48.92
CA LYS A 171 -4.69 -77.84 -49.45
C LYS A 171 -5.81 -76.96 -48.88
N SER A 172 -6.58 -76.18 -49.62
CA SER A 172 -7.23 -76.47 -50.88
C SER A 172 -7.71 -75.17 -51.56
N VAL A 173 -7.55 -75.19 -52.88
CA VAL A 173 -8.26 -74.46 -53.94
C VAL A 173 -9.67 -73.98 -53.58
N LYS A 174 -9.96 -72.69 -53.83
CA LYS A 174 -10.95 -72.25 -54.86
C LYS A 174 -10.92 -70.74 -55.04
N ILE A 175 -10.45 -70.32 -56.22
CA ILE A 175 -10.70 -69.02 -56.80
C ILE A 175 -12.08 -69.08 -57.46
N SER A 176 -12.95 -68.11 -57.17
CA SER A 176 -13.90 -67.62 -58.16
C SER A 176 -14.20 -66.13 -57.90
N PRO A 177 -14.18 -65.27 -58.93
CA PRO A 177 -14.24 -63.81 -58.81
C PRO A 177 -15.64 -63.27 -59.09
N LYS A 178 -15.96 -62.06 -58.58
CA LYS A 178 -16.56 -60.91 -59.30
C LYS A 178 -17.21 -59.94 -58.31
N ILE A 179 -16.67 -58.72 -58.14
CA ILE A 179 -16.90 -57.47 -58.92
C ILE A 179 -18.21 -56.76 -58.50
N ARG A 180 -18.01 -55.50 -58.03
CA ARG A 180 -18.84 -54.25 -58.09
C ARG A 180 -20.36 -54.39 -57.85
N TYR A 181 -21.05 -53.51 -57.15
CA TYR A 181 -21.00 -52.04 -56.99
C TYR A 181 -21.55 -51.71 -55.59
#